data_AF-A0A7W9U7E9-F1
#
_entry.id   AF-A0A7W9U7E9-F1
#
_cell.length_a   1.000
_cell.length_b   1.000
_cell.length_c   1.000
_cell.angle_alpha   90.00
_cell.angle_beta   90.00
_cell.angle_gamma   90.00
#
_symmetry.space_group_name_H-M   'P 1'
#
loop_
_entity.id
_entity.type
_entity.pdbx_description
1 polymer ?
#
loop_
_entity_poly.entity_id
_entity_poly.type
_entity_poly.pdbx_seq_one_letter_code
_entity_poly.pdbx_strand_id
1 'polypeptide(L)'
;MDRTSAIDRLAKRLQGASTAANWDLLELAVRELAPQLTLLVASGAWSAPERAALARLRAAHDGAARACAGAADTLQVRLEEMGSNKEGWMAYALVGELEPCETAR
;
A
#
# COMPACT_ATOMS: atom_id res chain seq x y z
N MET A 1 -19.18 25.96 -4.55
CA MET A 1 -18.47 24.74 -4.98
C MET A 1 -19.30 23.56 -4.47
N ASP A 2 -19.68 22.60 -5.33
CA ASP A 2 -20.50 21.46 -4.91
C ASP A 2 -19.67 20.50 -4.02
N ARG A 3 -20.12 20.29 -2.77
CA ARG A 3 -19.46 19.41 -1.80
C ARG A 3 -19.42 17.97 -2.28
N THR A 4 -20.45 17.51 -2.98
CA THR A 4 -20.51 16.15 -3.55
C THR A 4 -19.38 15.96 -4.56
N SER A 5 -19.25 16.89 -5.50
CA SER A 5 -18.16 16.91 -6.48
C SER A 5 -16.77 17.02 -5.85
N ALA A 6 -16.62 17.73 -4.71
CA ALA A 6 -15.36 17.77 -3.98
C ALA A 6 -15.00 16.42 -3.34
N ILE A 7 -15.97 15.76 -2.70
CA ILE A 7 -15.79 14.44 -2.08
C ILE A 7 -15.49 13.37 -3.14
N ASP A 8 -16.19 13.39 -4.28
CA ASP A 8 -15.94 12.43 -5.36
C ASP A 8 -14.55 12.61 -5.99
N ARG A 9 -14.01 13.84 -6.06
CA ARG A 9 -12.63 14.08 -6.50
C ARG A 9 -11.60 13.48 -5.53
N LEU A 10 -11.83 13.60 -4.23
CA LEU A 10 -10.98 12.95 -3.22
C LEU A 10 -10.99 11.43 -3.38
N ALA A 11 -12.16 10.84 -3.59
CA ALA A 11 -12.30 9.40 -3.78
C ALA A 11 -11.55 8.90 -5.03
N LYS A 12 -11.70 9.61 -6.16
CA LYS A 12 -11.00 9.28 -7.40
C LYS A 12 -9.48 9.40 -7.26
N ARG A 13 -8.98 10.41 -6.53
CA ARG A 13 -7.54 10.57 -6.30
C ARG A 13 -6.96 9.39 -5.52
N LEU A 14 -7.64 8.94 -4.46
CA LEU A 14 -7.24 7.74 -3.71
C LEU A 14 -7.24 6.49 -4.59
N GLN A 15 -8.33 6.25 -5.34
CA GLN A 15 -8.43 5.09 -6.22
C GLN A 15 -7.36 5.09 -7.32
N GLY A 16 -7.09 6.25 -7.91
CA GLY A 16 -6.06 6.40 -8.93
C GLY A 16 -4.67 6.10 -8.37
N ALA A 17 -4.33 6.69 -7.22
CA ALA A 17 -3.04 6.46 -6.56
C ALA A 17 -2.84 4.99 -6.16
N SER A 18 -3.88 4.36 -5.59
CA SER A 18 -3.81 2.95 -5.19
C SER A 18 -3.72 2.00 -6.39
N THR A 19 -4.48 2.25 -7.47
CA THR A 19 -4.46 1.41 -8.67
C THR A 19 -3.13 1.51 -9.41
N ALA A 20 -2.53 2.69 -9.43
CA ALA A 20 -1.20 2.90 -10.01
C ALA A 20 -0.06 2.42 -9.11
N ALA A 21 -0.35 1.87 -7.91
CA ALA A 21 0.63 1.54 -6.88
C ALA A 21 1.60 2.70 -6.57
N ASN A 22 1.11 3.94 -6.70
CA ASN A 22 1.91 5.13 -6.43
C ASN A 22 1.78 5.48 -4.94
N TRP A 23 2.64 4.87 -4.14
CA TRP A 23 2.58 4.95 -2.68
C TRP A 23 2.83 6.37 -2.15
N ASP A 24 3.71 7.15 -2.78
CA ASP A 24 3.99 8.55 -2.39
C ASP A 24 2.75 9.44 -2.60
N LEU A 25 2.10 9.30 -3.77
CA LEU A 25 0.86 10.03 -4.05
C LEU A 25 -0.29 9.57 -3.15
N LEU A 26 -0.33 8.29 -2.80
CA LEU A 26 -1.34 7.74 -1.90
C LEU A 26 -1.18 8.29 -0.48
N GLU A 27 0.05 8.33 0.04
CA GLU A 27 0.36 8.93 1.35
C GLU A 27 -0.07 10.40 1.39
N LEU A 28 0.30 11.19 0.38
CA LEU A 28 -0.09 12.59 0.29
C LEU A 28 -1.63 12.74 0.25
N ALA A 29 -2.31 11.92 -0.55
CA ALA A 29 -3.77 11.96 -0.67
C ALA A 29 -4.49 11.58 0.64
N VAL A 30 -3.98 10.61 1.40
CA VAL A 30 -4.52 10.22 2.70
C VAL A 30 -4.26 11.28 3.76
N ARG A 31 -3.04 11.86 3.79
CA ARG A 31 -2.68 12.94 4.73
C ARG A 31 -3.55 14.18 4.54
N GLU A 32 -3.87 14.53 3.29
CA GLU A 32 -4.72 15.67 2.95
C GLU A 32 -6.22 15.42 3.22
N LEU A 33 -6.64 14.18 3.48
CA LEU A 33 -8.04 13.81 3.58
C LEU A 33 -8.74 14.42 4.80
N ALA A 34 -8.12 14.30 5.98
CA ALA A 34 -8.65 14.82 7.23
C ALA A 34 -8.85 16.36 7.23
N PRO A 35 -7.87 17.19 6.83
CA PRO A 35 -8.06 18.64 6.78
C PRO A 35 -9.13 19.03 5.74
N GLN A 36 -9.16 18.38 4.57
CA GLN A 36 -10.17 18.68 3.55
C GLN A 36 -11.59 18.32 4.00
N LEU A 37 -11.79 17.17 4.64
CA LEU A 37 -13.09 16.80 5.20
C LEU A 37 -13.53 17.76 6.32
N THR A 38 -12.61 18.19 7.18
CA THR A 38 -12.90 19.16 8.24
C THR A 38 -13.41 20.49 7.66
N LEU A 39 -12.77 20.98 6.59
CA LEU A 39 -13.22 22.18 5.88
C LEU A 39 -14.61 22.02 5.26
N LEU A 40 -14.94 20.83 4.75
CA LEU A 40 -16.24 20.57 4.13
C LEU A 40 -17.37 20.45 5.17
N VAL A 41 -17.09 19.96 6.38
CA VAL A 41 -18.03 19.90 7.51
C VAL A 41 -18.43 21.30 7.98
N ALA A 42 -17.54 22.29 7.88
CA ALA A 42 -17.82 23.67 8.28
C ALA A 42 -19.01 24.30 7.52
N SER A 43 -19.39 23.73 6.37
CA SER A 43 -20.54 24.16 5.56
C SER A 43 -21.91 23.67 6.09
N GLY A 44 -21.95 23.01 7.25
CA GLY A 44 -23.18 22.53 7.88
C GLY A 44 -23.50 21.05 7.61
N ALA A 45 -24.68 20.61 8.03
CA ALA A 45 -25.07 19.20 8.00
C ALA A 45 -25.02 18.56 6.59
N TRP A 46 -24.75 17.26 6.56
CA TRP A 46 -24.65 16.47 5.34
C TRP A 46 -26.03 16.06 4.81
N SER A 47 -26.30 16.44 3.56
CA SER A 47 -27.44 15.95 2.79
C SER A 47 -27.27 14.47 2.41
N ALA A 48 -28.35 13.84 1.95
CA ALA A 48 -28.33 12.45 1.46
C ALA A 48 -27.31 12.21 0.32
N PRO A 49 -27.21 13.05 -0.73
CA PRO A 49 -26.21 12.85 -1.79
C PRO A 49 -24.78 13.00 -1.27
N GLU A 50 -24.52 13.93 -0.36
CA GLU A 50 -23.20 14.10 0.25
C GLU A 50 -22.80 12.90 1.12
N ARG A 51 -23.75 12.32 1.87
CA ARG A 51 -23.52 11.08 2.62
C ARG A 51 -23.20 9.90 1.71
N ALA A 52 -23.87 9.80 0.55
CA ALA A 52 -23.55 8.78 -0.45
C ALA A 52 -22.14 8.97 -1.03
N ALA A 53 -21.72 10.21 -1.28
CA ALA A 53 -20.35 10.51 -1.72
C ALA A 53 -19.32 10.17 -0.62
N LEU A 54 -19.60 10.44 0.65
CA LEU A 54 -18.73 10.05 1.76
C LEU A 54 -18.61 8.53 1.89
N ALA A 55 -19.69 7.77 1.65
CA ALA A 55 -19.63 6.32 1.63
C ALA A 55 -18.72 5.79 0.50
N ARG A 56 -18.77 6.41 -0.69
CA ARG A 56 -17.85 6.09 -1.79
C ARG A 56 -16.40 6.42 -1.44
N LEU A 57 -16.16 7.57 -0.81
CA LEU A 57 -14.84 7.97 -0.34
C LEU A 57 -14.27 6.96 0.67
N ARG A 58 -15.10 6.50 1.61
CA ARG A 58 -14.71 5.47 2.57
C ARG A 58 -14.36 4.15 1.88
N ALA A 59 -15.19 3.70 0.93
CA ALA A 59 -14.91 2.49 0.17
C ALA A 59 -13.59 2.59 -0.63
N ALA A 60 -13.29 3.76 -1.19
CA ALA A 60 -12.01 4.03 -1.85
C ALA A 60 -10.82 3.94 -0.88
N HIS A 61 -10.94 4.54 0.31
CA HIS A 61 -9.92 4.47 1.35
C HIS A 61 -9.69 3.03 1.83
N ASP A 62 -10.75 2.28 2.11
CA ASP A 62 -10.65 0.87 2.52
C ASP A 62 -10.04 0.00 1.41
N GLY A 63 -10.33 0.32 0.14
CA GLY A 63 -9.68 -0.30 -1.02
C GLY A 63 -8.18 -0.02 -1.09
N ALA A 64 -7.76 1.22 -0.84
CA ALA A 64 -6.36 1.59 -0.78
C ALA A 64 -5.62 0.87 0.35
N ALA A 65 -6.22 0.78 1.54
CA ALA A 65 -5.65 0.04 2.67
C ALA A 65 -5.43 -1.45 2.33
N ARG A 66 -6.38 -2.10 1.65
CA ARG A 66 -6.21 -3.48 1.17
C ARG A 66 -5.09 -3.61 0.13
N ALA A 67 -4.96 -2.65 -0.78
CA ALA A 67 -3.87 -2.64 -1.77
C ALA A 67 -2.50 -2.52 -1.09
N CYS A 68 -2.37 -1.65 -0.08
CA CYS A 68 -1.14 -1.54 0.72
C CYS A 68 -0.82 -2.84 1.46
N ALA A 69 -1.81 -3.48 2.09
CA ALA A 69 -1.62 -4.76 2.78
C ALA A 69 -1.12 -5.85 1.80
N GLY A 70 -1.76 -5.99 0.64
CA GLY A 70 -1.33 -6.97 -0.36
C GLY A 70 0.08 -6.69 -0.93
N ALA A 71 0.46 -5.40 -1.05
CA ALA A 71 1.81 -5.03 -1.45
C ALA A 71 2.85 -5.36 -0.37
N ALA A 72 2.52 -5.16 0.91
CA ALA A 72 3.36 -5.53 2.04
C ALA A 72 3.56 -7.05 2.13
N ASP A 73 2.47 -7.82 1.99
CA ASP A 73 2.54 -9.30 1.96
C ASP A 73 3.43 -9.79 0.81
N THR A 74 3.27 -9.20 -0.38
CA THR A 74 4.12 -9.53 -1.54
C THR A 74 5.58 -9.23 -1.27
N LEU A 75 5.88 -8.08 -0.67
CA LEU A 75 7.25 -7.70 -0.30
C LEU A 75 7.84 -8.67 0.73
N GLN A 76 7.05 -9.07 1.73
CA GLN A 76 7.48 -10.02 2.74
C GLN A 76 7.87 -11.36 2.11
N VAL A 77 7.02 -11.92 1.23
CA VAL A 77 7.33 -13.17 0.52
C VAL A 77 8.64 -13.06 -0.27
N ARG A 78 8.88 -11.94 -0.94
CA ARG A 78 10.14 -11.72 -1.67
C ARG A 78 11.36 -11.66 -0.76
N LEU A 79 11.23 -11.03 0.40
CA LEU A 79 12.32 -10.97 1.40
C LEU A 79 12.62 -12.36 1.97
N GLU A 80 11.60 -13.17 2.23
CA GLU A 80 11.74 -14.56 2.68
C GLU A 80 12.43 -15.42 1.63
N GLU A 81 12.04 -15.32 0.35
CA GLU A 81 12.70 -15.99 -0.78
C GLU A 81 14.19 -15.62 -0.87
N MET A 82 14.53 -14.34 -0.74
CA MET A 82 15.92 -13.87 -0.77
C MET A 82 16.74 -14.39 0.42
N GLY A 83 16.14 -14.43 1.61
CA GLY A 83 16.77 -14.98 2.81
C GLY A 83 17.08 -16.47 2.66
N SER A 84 16.09 -17.27 2.24
CA SER A 84 16.24 -18.70 2.00
C SER A 84 17.29 -19.03 0.94
N ASN A 85 17.30 -18.28 -0.18
CA ASN A 85 18.31 -18.45 -1.22
C ASN A 85 19.73 -18.15 -0.71
N LYS A 86 19.88 -17.12 0.14
CA LYS A 86 21.16 -16.79 0.76
C LYS A 86 21.64 -17.88 1.71
N GLU A 87 20.75 -18.42 2.55
CA GLU A 87 21.05 -19.54 3.43
C GLU A 87 21.47 -20.79 2.65
N GLY A 88 20.79 -21.09 1.54
CA GLY A 88 21.15 -22.21 0.66
C GLY A 88 22.54 -22.06 0.04
N TRP A 89 22.90 -20.87 -0.45
CA TRP A 89 24.24 -20.62 -0.99
C TRP A 89 25.32 -20.67 0.10
N MET A 90 25.04 -20.16 1.29
CA MET A 90 25.95 -20.26 2.43
C MET A 90 26.18 -21.71 2.86
N ALA A 91 25.13 -22.54 2.88
CA ALA A 91 25.24 -23.96 3.18
C ALA A 91 26.12 -24.68 2.14
N TYR A 92 25.93 -24.38 0.84
CA TYR A 92 26.76 -24.95 -0.21
C TYR A 92 28.23 -24.48 -0.12
N ALA A 93 28.47 -23.20 0.17
CA ALA A 93 29.82 -22.67 0.34
C ALA A 93 30.54 -23.31 1.55
N LEU A 94 29.83 -23.48 2.68
CA LEU A 94 30.40 -24.12 3.88
C LEU A 94 30.71 -25.61 3.65
N VAL A 95 29.85 -26.33 2.92
CA VAL A 95 30.10 -27.73 2.54
C VAL A 95 31.29 -27.82 1.58
N GLY A 96 31.43 -26.88 0.64
CA GLY A 96 32.58 -26.82 -0.26
C GLY A 96 33.91 -26.50 0.43
N GLU A 97 33.90 -25.76 1.54
CA GLU A 97 35.10 -25.54 2.38
C GLU A 97 35.41 -26.72 3.31
N LEU A 98 34.41 -27.56 3.62
CA LEU A 98 34.54 -28.74 4.47
C LEU A 98 34.90 -30.02 3.71
N GLU A 99 34.79 -30.04 2.37
CA GLU A 99 35.40 -31.07 1.53
C GLU A 99 36.92 -30.89 1.56
N PRO A 100 37.67 -31.72 2.31
CA PRO A 100 39.13 -31.68 2.26
C PRO A 100 39.52 -32.14 0.86
N CYS A 101 40.59 -31.57 0.33
CA CYS A 101 41.34 -32.13 -0.79
C CYS A 101 41.72 -33.58 -0.47
N GLU A 102 40.84 -34.52 -0.80
CA GLU A 102 41.08 -35.95 -0.71
C GLU A 102 41.33 -36.46 -2.13
N THR A 103 42.52 -36.14 -2.65
CA THR A 103 43.21 -36.95 -3.67
C THR A 103 44.69 -36.55 -3.70
N ALA A 104 45.38 -36.88 -2.62
CA ALA A 104 46.81 -37.14 -2.65
C ALA A 104 47.03 -38.66 -2.56
N ARG A 105 47.06 -39.34 -3.72
CA ARG A 105 47.97 -40.44 -4.05
C ARG A 105 47.72 -41.01 -5.44
#